data_AF-A0AA39KM86-F1
#
_entry.id   AF-A0AA39KM86-F1
#
_cell.length_a   1.000
_cell.length_b   1.000
_cell.length_c   1.000
_cell.angle_alpha   90.00
_cell.angle_beta   90.00
_cell.angle_gamma   90.00
#
_symmetry.space_group_name_H-M   'P 1'
#
loop_
_entity.id
_entity.type
_entity.pdbx_description
1 polymer ?
#
loop_
_entity_poly.entity_id
_entity_poly.type
_entity_poly.pdbx_seq_one_letter_code
_entity_poly.pdbx_strand_id
1 'polypeptide(L)'
;MEKFFKLLLIGLLFQLKLLLVDGLNTNRSNFNRRSIVDEMAMDMLKSCYMDFKTIVIHSDSNQAIINYVAKLETSALVLISNSSMHNIGVAQHLHMPVFIMTPNSRMELHDILMSFKSSPFWNIMAPFLILDKSNRECANARNILKSAWEMNVVKSFFLCVNSKNVPIIYTYNPYTNRAPQPWTTVKTTKKRTDGWTMYSKSNHEGNICDTLNFDRTEYLDGSIIRAVIDIPEEHEWIPGKDYDENLIEKMFVGEKLVVPPMKSALNVTIIFNVDEKGFDMREKPTGIYRRLSNRSSDIAICFRTTFSGHLSAFLTKDEYRKNVETLEDLRDSRYDD
;
A
#
# COMPACT_ATOMS: atom_id res chain seq x y z
N MET A 1 -20.80 -20.23 30.52
CA MET A 1 -21.83 -19.16 30.64
C MET A 1 -21.24 -17.80 31.03
N GLU A 2 -20.37 -17.72 32.02
CA GLU A 2 -19.84 -16.43 32.53
C GLU A 2 -19.03 -15.60 31.49
N LYS A 3 -18.22 -16.27 30.64
CA LYS A 3 -17.51 -15.61 29.52
C LYS A 3 -18.45 -15.05 28.44
N PHE A 4 -19.58 -15.72 28.20
CA PHE A 4 -20.57 -15.28 27.21
C PHE A 4 -21.33 -14.05 27.72
N PHE A 5 -21.68 -14.02 29.02
CA PHE A 5 -22.27 -12.85 29.66
C PHE A 5 -21.34 -11.64 29.67
N LYS A 6 -20.03 -11.82 29.89
CA LYS A 6 -19.05 -10.71 29.80
C LYS A 6 -18.97 -10.11 28.40
N LEU A 7 -18.99 -10.93 27.35
CA LEU A 7 -18.99 -10.45 25.96
C LEU A 7 -20.29 -9.71 25.59
N LEU A 8 -21.44 -10.22 26.04
CA LEU A 8 -22.74 -9.58 25.81
C LEU A 8 -22.86 -8.24 26.53
N LEU A 9 -22.34 -8.15 27.76
CA LEU A 9 -22.32 -6.93 28.56
C LEU A 9 -21.39 -5.86 27.97
N ILE A 10 -20.22 -6.26 27.43
CA ILE A 10 -19.31 -5.35 26.71
C ILE A 10 -19.99 -4.83 25.45
N GLY A 11 -20.69 -5.69 24.69
CA GLY A 11 -21.46 -5.26 23.51
C GLY A 11 -22.58 -4.27 23.85
N LEU A 12 -23.32 -4.49 24.94
CA LEU A 12 -24.37 -3.59 25.41
C LEU A 12 -23.82 -2.25 25.95
N LEU A 13 -22.70 -2.27 26.68
CA LEU A 13 -22.05 -1.05 27.16
C LEU A 13 -21.48 -0.22 26.00
N PHE A 14 -21.04 -0.87 24.92
CA PHE A 14 -20.62 -0.19 23.69
C PHE A 14 -21.81 0.51 23.00
N GLN A 15 -22.95 -0.19 22.88
CA GLN A 15 -24.22 0.34 22.35
C GLN A 15 -24.77 1.51 23.18
N LEU A 16 -24.62 1.48 24.51
CA LEU A 16 -25.10 2.55 25.39
C LEU A 16 -24.21 3.80 25.31
N LYS A 17 -22.90 3.62 25.16
CA LYS A 17 -21.95 4.72 24.95
C LYS A 17 -22.14 5.36 23.56
N LEU A 18 -22.56 4.57 22.57
CA LEU A 18 -22.94 5.01 21.22
C LEU A 18 -24.13 5.98 21.23
N LEU A 19 -25.18 5.73 22.01
CA LEU A 19 -26.36 6.60 22.07
C LEU A 19 -26.13 7.95 22.78
N LEU A 20 -25.14 8.04 23.66
CA LEU A 20 -24.88 9.25 24.44
C LEU A 20 -23.94 10.25 23.74
N VAL A 21 -23.15 9.80 22.75
CA VAL A 21 -22.18 10.67 22.04
C VAL A 21 -22.81 11.45 20.88
N ASP A 22 -23.89 10.94 20.29
CA ASP A 22 -24.59 11.59 19.17
C ASP A 22 -25.44 12.82 19.59
N GLY A 23 -25.57 13.08 20.88
CA GLY A 23 -26.40 14.16 21.44
C GLY A 23 -25.77 15.56 21.49
N LEU A 24 -24.50 15.74 21.09
CA LEU A 24 -23.81 17.04 21.22
C LEU A 24 -23.59 17.73 19.87
N ASN A 25 -24.63 18.47 19.48
CA ASN A 25 -24.61 19.73 18.70
C ASN A 25 -23.45 19.89 17.68
N THR A 26 -23.54 19.18 16.55
CA THR A 26 -22.67 19.43 15.38
C THR A 26 -23.46 20.12 14.27
N ASN A 27 -22.89 21.19 13.71
CA ASN A 27 -23.47 22.00 12.63
C ASN A 27 -24.02 21.12 11.48
N ARG A 28 -25.27 21.37 11.09
CA ARG A 28 -26.04 20.63 10.06
C ARG A 28 -25.32 20.48 8.70
N SER A 29 -24.46 21.44 8.34
CA SER A 29 -23.63 21.37 7.12
C SER A 29 -22.51 20.34 7.19
N ASN A 30 -21.95 20.10 8.37
CA ASN A 30 -20.87 19.13 8.59
C ASN A 30 -21.39 17.69 8.57
N PHE A 31 -22.61 17.49 9.06
CA PHE A 31 -23.30 16.20 9.00
C PHE A 31 -23.51 15.74 7.55
N ASN A 32 -23.93 16.66 6.68
CA ASN A 32 -24.19 16.35 5.28
C ASN A 32 -22.91 15.95 4.51
N ARG A 33 -21.79 16.64 4.74
CA ARG A 33 -20.52 16.31 4.05
C ARG A 33 -19.95 14.95 4.46
N ARG A 34 -20.05 14.58 5.75
CA ARG A 34 -19.60 13.27 6.24
C ARG A 34 -20.43 12.14 5.63
N SER A 35 -21.76 12.29 5.60
CA SER A 35 -22.66 11.33 4.95
C SER A 35 -22.24 11.02 3.52
N ILE A 36 -21.89 12.05 2.73
CA ILE A 36 -21.45 11.87 1.34
C ILE A 36 -20.15 11.06 1.24
N VAL A 37 -19.16 11.30 2.11
CA VAL A 37 -17.90 10.53 2.11
C VAL A 37 -18.15 9.08 2.51
N ASP A 38 -19.01 8.85 3.49
CA ASP A 38 -19.36 7.51 3.94
C ASP A 38 -20.10 6.73 2.84
N GLU A 39 -21.11 7.35 2.21
CA GLU A 39 -21.85 6.78 1.08
C GLU A 39 -20.90 6.42 -0.07
N MET A 40 -19.98 7.32 -0.40
CA MET A 40 -18.96 7.07 -1.41
C MET A 40 -18.05 5.88 -1.06
N ALA A 41 -17.64 5.75 0.20
CA ALA A 41 -16.85 4.60 0.66
C ALA A 41 -17.67 3.31 0.57
N MET A 42 -18.94 3.33 0.98
CA MET A 42 -19.84 2.18 0.90
C MET A 42 -20.06 1.74 -0.55
N ASP A 43 -20.28 2.68 -1.46
CA ASP A 43 -20.40 2.41 -2.90
C ASP A 43 -19.14 1.78 -3.46
N MET A 44 -17.95 2.28 -3.10
CA MET A 44 -16.68 1.67 -3.51
C MET A 44 -16.52 0.25 -2.98
N LEU A 45 -16.89 0.00 -1.72
CA LEU A 45 -16.84 -1.35 -1.15
C LEU A 45 -17.78 -2.29 -1.91
N LYS A 46 -19.02 -1.84 -2.16
CA LYS A 46 -20.05 -2.61 -2.85
C LYS A 46 -19.77 -2.85 -4.33
N SER A 47 -19.12 -1.92 -5.00
CA SER A 47 -18.89 -2.04 -6.46
C SER A 47 -17.54 -2.64 -6.78
N CYS A 48 -16.50 -2.32 -5.99
CA CYS A 48 -15.11 -2.60 -6.37
C CYS A 48 -14.46 -3.66 -5.50
N TYR A 49 -15.01 -3.92 -4.31
CA TYR A 49 -14.36 -4.75 -3.31
C TYR A 49 -15.29 -5.82 -2.73
N MET A 50 -16.38 -6.19 -3.41
CA MET A 50 -17.29 -7.25 -2.93
C MET A 50 -16.64 -8.62 -2.84
N ASP A 51 -15.65 -8.87 -3.69
CA ASP A 51 -14.88 -10.13 -3.67
C ASP A 51 -13.91 -10.19 -2.48
N PHE A 52 -13.71 -9.07 -1.78
CA PHE A 52 -12.83 -9.00 -0.62
C PHE A 52 -13.56 -9.52 0.61
N LYS A 53 -13.13 -10.69 1.06
CA LYS A 53 -13.71 -11.37 2.23
C LYS A 53 -13.29 -10.77 3.57
N THR A 54 -12.43 -9.76 3.59
CA THR A 54 -11.93 -9.15 4.83
C THR A 54 -11.87 -7.64 4.69
N ILE A 55 -12.57 -6.94 5.59
CA ILE A 55 -12.54 -5.50 5.70
C ILE A 55 -12.02 -5.15 7.09
N VAL A 56 -10.93 -4.41 7.14
CA VAL A 56 -10.26 -3.99 8.36
C VAL A 56 -10.53 -2.51 8.57
N ILE A 57 -11.19 -2.17 9.66
CA ILE A 57 -11.58 -0.80 9.98
C ILE A 57 -10.88 -0.38 11.27
N HIS A 58 -10.26 0.79 11.28
CA HIS A 58 -9.78 1.38 12.52
C HIS A 58 -10.97 1.77 13.41
N SER A 59 -10.96 1.45 14.71
CA SER A 59 -12.12 1.60 15.62
C SER A 59 -12.67 3.01 15.70
N ASP A 60 -11.80 4.01 15.49
CA ASP A 60 -12.19 5.43 15.56
C ASP A 60 -12.82 5.93 14.24
N SER A 61 -13.04 5.01 13.30
CA SER A 61 -13.75 5.27 12.05
C SER A 61 -15.24 5.46 12.25
N ASN A 62 -15.90 5.94 11.19
CA ASN A 62 -17.29 6.31 11.24
C ASN A 62 -18.20 5.09 11.54
N GLN A 63 -19.06 5.24 12.54
CA GLN A 63 -19.98 4.18 12.97
C GLN A 63 -20.94 3.75 11.84
N ALA A 64 -21.31 4.66 10.95
CA ALA A 64 -22.15 4.34 9.79
C ALA A 64 -21.48 3.27 8.91
N ILE A 65 -20.18 3.37 8.68
CA ILE A 65 -19.39 2.42 7.89
C ILE A 65 -19.23 1.10 8.62
N ILE A 66 -18.94 1.14 9.92
CA ILE A 66 -18.85 -0.07 10.75
C ILE A 66 -20.18 -0.85 10.69
N ASN A 67 -21.30 -0.15 10.86
CA ASN A 67 -22.63 -0.75 10.79
C ASN A 67 -22.98 -1.29 9.39
N TYR A 68 -22.54 -0.60 8.34
CA TYR A 68 -22.72 -1.06 6.97
C TYR A 68 -21.94 -2.35 6.72
N VAL A 69 -20.65 -2.36 7.04
CA VAL A 69 -19.77 -3.53 6.83
C VAL A 69 -20.21 -4.71 7.69
N ALA A 70 -20.66 -4.49 8.91
CA ALA A 70 -21.20 -5.55 9.77
C ALA A 70 -22.46 -6.23 9.19
N LYS A 71 -23.18 -5.57 8.27
CA LYS A 71 -24.33 -6.14 7.56
C LYS A 71 -23.96 -6.85 6.26
N LEU A 72 -22.71 -6.74 5.80
CA LEU A 72 -22.25 -7.47 4.63
C LEU A 72 -22.06 -8.93 5.02
N GLU A 73 -22.98 -9.80 4.59
CA GLU A 73 -22.97 -11.24 4.92
C GLU A 73 -21.70 -11.96 4.42
N THR A 74 -20.98 -11.37 3.47
CA THR A 74 -19.84 -11.97 2.76
C THR A 74 -18.46 -11.58 3.29
N SER A 75 -18.37 -10.62 4.22
CA SER A 75 -17.10 -10.04 4.66
C SER A 75 -16.87 -10.20 6.16
N ALA A 76 -15.68 -10.68 6.54
CA ALA A 76 -15.22 -10.62 7.91
C ALA A 76 -14.85 -9.17 8.26
N LEU A 77 -15.54 -8.59 9.24
CA LEU A 77 -15.22 -7.29 9.83
C LEU A 77 -14.18 -7.45 10.95
N VAL A 78 -13.06 -6.78 10.81
CA VAL A 78 -12.02 -6.67 11.84
C VAL A 78 -11.94 -5.23 12.32
N LEU A 79 -12.17 -5.02 13.62
CA LEU A 79 -11.97 -3.72 14.26
C LEU A 79 -10.63 -3.71 14.98
N ILE A 80 -9.79 -2.75 14.60
CA ILE A 80 -8.48 -2.53 15.22
C ILE A 80 -8.52 -1.20 15.96
N SER A 81 -8.24 -1.22 17.27
CA SER A 81 -8.03 -0.01 18.06
C SER A 81 -6.58 0.06 18.56
N ASN A 82 -6.14 1.26 18.96
CA ASN A 82 -4.81 1.49 19.52
C ASN A 82 -4.47 0.63 20.77
N SER A 83 -5.46 0.02 21.42
CA SER A 83 -5.27 -0.76 22.66
C SER A 83 -5.72 -2.22 22.59
N SER A 84 -6.42 -2.64 21.53
CA SER A 84 -6.94 -4.00 21.42
C SER A 84 -7.46 -4.30 20.00
N MET A 85 -7.21 -5.52 19.54
CA MET A 85 -7.92 -6.10 18.40
C MET A 85 -9.21 -6.76 18.89
N HIS A 86 -10.36 -6.32 18.36
CA HIS A 86 -11.64 -6.97 18.60
C HIS A 86 -12.09 -7.65 17.31
N ASN A 87 -11.97 -8.97 17.26
CA ASN A 87 -12.51 -9.76 16.16
C ASN A 87 -14.03 -9.86 16.34
N ILE A 88 -14.79 -9.29 15.40
CA ILE A 88 -16.25 -9.45 15.32
C ILE A 88 -16.62 -10.62 14.37
N GLY A 89 -15.63 -11.30 13.78
CA GLY A 89 -15.81 -12.52 13.01
C GLY A 89 -14.53 -13.35 12.89
N VAL A 90 -14.66 -14.62 12.47
CA VAL A 90 -13.53 -15.51 12.20
C VAL A 90 -13.04 -15.24 10.78
N ALA A 91 -11.94 -14.50 10.64
CA ALA A 91 -11.27 -14.35 9.34
C ALA A 91 -10.58 -15.68 8.99
N GLN A 92 -11.13 -16.42 8.02
CA GLN A 92 -10.42 -17.55 7.43
C GLN A 92 -9.41 -17.02 6.39
N HIS A 93 -8.22 -17.60 6.40
CA HIS A 93 -7.05 -17.17 5.64
C HIS A 93 -7.30 -17.00 4.12
N LEU A 94 -6.50 -16.11 3.51
CA LEU A 94 -6.10 -16.01 2.08
C LEU A 94 -6.74 -14.96 1.15
N HIS A 95 -7.57 -14.04 1.64
CA HIS A 95 -8.04 -12.94 0.79
C HIS A 95 -7.36 -11.61 1.16
N MET A 96 -6.97 -10.84 0.14
CA MET A 96 -6.42 -9.49 0.31
C MET A 96 -7.45 -8.65 1.09
N PRO A 97 -7.10 -7.99 2.19
CA PRO A 97 -8.04 -7.17 2.94
C PRO A 97 -8.24 -5.80 2.28
N VAL A 98 -9.32 -5.10 2.64
CA VAL A 98 -9.45 -3.65 2.42
C VAL A 98 -9.34 -2.93 3.75
N PHE A 99 -8.49 -1.91 3.82
CA PHE A 99 -8.33 -1.09 5.02
C PHE A 99 -9.14 0.19 4.92
N ILE A 100 -9.84 0.55 6.00
CA ILE A 100 -10.61 1.78 6.09
C ILE A 100 -10.19 2.56 7.35
N MET A 101 -9.94 3.86 7.18
CA MET A 101 -9.52 4.75 8.26
C MET A 101 -10.02 6.19 8.05
N THR A 102 -10.12 6.96 9.14
CA THR A 102 -10.61 8.36 9.13
C THR A 102 -9.66 9.35 9.85
N PRO A 103 -8.37 9.43 9.48
CA PRO A 103 -7.41 10.27 10.18
C PRO A 103 -7.73 11.76 10.02
N ASN A 104 -7.57 12.54 11.10
CA ASN A 104 -7.69 14.00 11.07
C ASN A 104 -6.35 14.71 10.83
N SER A 105 -5.23 14.00 10.98
CA SER A 105 -3.89 14.56 10.84
C SER A 105 -2.88 13.53 10.31
N ARG A 106 -1.68 13.99 9.93
CA ARG A 106 -0.57 13.11 9.53
C ARG A 106 -0.10 12.21 10.69
N MET A 107 -0.12 12.73 11.91
CA MET A 107 0.29 11.99 13.11
C MET A 107 -0.70 10.86 13.40
N GLU A 108 -2.00 11.16 13.36
CA GLU A 108 -3.05 10.15 13.54
C GLU A 108 -3.03 9.09 12.44
N LEU A 109 -2.79 9.48 11.18
CA LEU A 109 -2.58 8.51 10.09
C LEU A 109 -1.41 7.57 10.40
N HIS A 110 -0.30 8.11 10.91
CA HIS A 110 0.88 7.32 11.26
C HIS A 110 0.54 6.28 12.34
N ASP A 111 -0.12 6.70 13.41
CA ASP A 111 -0.50 5.82 14.52
C ASP A 111 -1.44 4.69 14.04
N ILE A 112 -2.45 5.04 13.24
CA ILE A 112 -3.37 4.05 12.64
C ILE A 112 -2.62 3.05 11.76
N LEU A 113 -1.73 3.53 10.89
CA LEU A 113 -0.96 2.66 10.00
C LEU A 113 0.02 1.77 10.77
N MET A 114 0.60 2.25 11.86
CA MET A 114 1.43 1.44 12.75
C MET A 114 0.62 0.36 13.45
N SER A 115 -0.60 0.68 13.87
CA SER A 115 -1.55 -0.31 14.40
C SER A 115 -1.90 -1.38 13.36
N PHE A 116 -2.21 -0.99 12.12
CA PHE A 116 -2.43 -1.94 11.02
C PHE A 116 -1.20 -2.80 10.72
N LYS A 117 0.00 -2.23 10.68
CA LYS A 117 1.27 -2.95 10.49
C LYS A 117 1.53 -4.01 11.55
N SER A 118 1.12 -3.74 12.78
CA SER A 118 1.24 -4.71 13.88
C SER A 118 0.22 -5.85 13.82
N SER A 119 -0.78 -5.73 12.95
CA SER A 119 -1.85 -6.73 12.82
C SER A 119 -1.47 -7.86 11.86
N PRO A 120 -2.01 -9.08 12.06
CA PRO A 120 -1.82 -10.20 11.14
C PRO A 120 -2.49 -9.99 9.77
N PHE A 121 -3.26 -8.91 9.61
CA PHE A 121 -3.92 -8.56 8.36
C PHE A 121 -3.09 -7.60 7.50
N TRP A 122 -1.98 -7.05 8.02
CA TRP A 122 -1.14 -6.14 7.25
C TRP A 122 -0.81 -6.72 5.89
N ASN A 123 -1.05 -5.92 4.85
CA ASN A 123 -0.73 -6.28 3.49
C ASN A 123 -0.46 -5.00 2.72
N ILE A 124 0.73 -4.89 2.15
CA ILE A 124 1.16 -3.66 1.48
C ILE A 124 0.56 -3.47 0.09
N MET A 125 0.01 -4.53 -0.47
CA MET A 125 -0.69 -4.57 -1.77
C MET A 125 -2.19 -4.36 -1.62
N ALA A 126 -2.71 -4.35 -0.39
CA ALA A 126 -4.11 -4.07 -0.09
C ALA A 126 -4.50 -2.63 -0.45
N PRO A 127 -5.75 -2.39 -0.84
CA PRO A 127 -6.30 -1.04 -0.95
C PRO A 127 -6.56 -0.43 0.43
N PHE A 128 -6.25 0.86 0.55
CA PHE A 128 -6.45 1.67 1.75
C PHE A 128 -7.39 2.85 1.42
N LEU A 129 -8.59 2.83 1.98
CA LEU A 129 -9.57 3.90 1.89
C LEU A 129 -9.39 4.84 3.09
N ILE A 130 -9.01 6.08 2.80
CA ILE A 130 -8.75 7.12 3.78
C ILE A 130 -9.85 8.17 3.66
N LEU A 131 -10.67 8.31 4.69
CA LEU A 131 -11.87 9.12 4.65
C LEU A 131 -11.62 10.45 5.34
N ASP A 132 -11.87 11.54 4.63
CA ASP A 132 -11.71 12.88 5.19
C ASP A 132 -12.81 13.17 6.21
N LYS A 133 -12.42 13.24 7.48
CA LYS A 133 -13.29 13.67 8.58
C LYS A 133 -13.30 15.20 8.75
N SER A 134 -12.39 15.90 8.05
CA SER A 134 -12.22 17.34 8.16
C SER A 134 -13.26 18.10 7.34
N ASN A 135 -13.62 19.30 7.82
CA ASN A 135 -14.52 20.19 7.09
C ASN A 135 -13.77 21.04 6.04
N ARG A 136 -12.51 20.71 5.74
CA ARG A 136 -11.57 21.58 5.01
C ARG A 136 -11.53 21.29 3.51
N GLU A 137 -12.62 20.81 2.93
CA GLU A 137 -12.79 20.75 1.46
C GLU A 137 -11.63 20.04 0.74
N CYS A 138 -11.25 18.85 1.22
CA CYS A 138 -10.12 18.08 0.70
C CYS A 138 -8.72 18.69 0.90
N ALA A 139 -8.56 19.79 1.65
CA ALA A 139 -7.26 20.47 1.80
C ALA A 139 -6.15 19.55 2.36
N ASN A 140 -6.52 18.51 3.11
CA ASN A 140 -5.58 17.56 3.70
C ASN A 140 -5.12 16.45 2.73
N ALA A 141 -5.77 16.27 1.58
CA ALA A 141 -5.55 15.14 0.68
C ALA A 141 -4.07 14.93 0.33
N ARG A 142 -3.38 16.02 -0.05
CA ARG A 142 -1.97 15.96 -0.42
C ARG A 142 -1.06 15.53 0.73
N ASN A 143 -1.29 16.08 1.92
CA ASN A 143 -0.45 15.81 3.09
C ASN A 143 -0.65 14.38 3.60
N ILE A 144 -1.90 13.91 3.61
CA ILE A 144 -2.26 12.56 4.03
C ILE A 144 -1.74 11.52 3.05
N LEU A 145 -1.96 11.71 1.73
CA LEU A 145 -1.44 10.79 0.72
C LEU A 145 0.09 10.76 0.67
N LYS A 146 0.76 11.92 0.84
CA LYS A 146 2.23 11.96 0.96
C LYS A 146 2.71 11.15 2.16
N SER A 147 2.07 11.27 3.31
CA SER A 147 2.41 10.46 4.48
C SER A 147 2.14 8.97 4.27
N ALA A 148 1.03 8.61 3.63
CA ALA A 148 0.75 7.22 3.28
C ALA A 148 1.85 6.64 2.39
N TRP A 149 2.28 7.42 1.38
CA TRP A 149 3.41 7.06 0.52
C TRP A 149 4.73 6.89 1.28
N GLU A 150 5.10 7.86 2.11
CA GLU A 150 6.30 7.79 2.96
C GLU A 150 6.31 6.54 3.85
N MET A 151 5.13 6.04 4.21
CA MET A 151 4.91 4.82 5.00
C MET A 151 4.75 3.54 4.16
N ASN A 152 5.02 3.62 2.85
CA ASN A 152 4.97 2.56 1.85
C ASN A 152 3.56 2.02 1.53
N VAL A 153 2.52 2.80 1.80
CA VAL A 153 1.11 2.44 1.54
C VAL A 153 0.71 2.89 0.13
N VAL A 154 1.11 2.13 -0.89
CA VAL A 154 1.04 2.59 -2.28
C VAL A 154 -0.40 2.70 -2.78
N LYS A 155 -1.27 1.70 -2.53
CA LYS A 155 -2.69 1.71 -2.92
C LYS A 155 -3.57 2.49 -1.94
N SER A 156 -3.31 3.79 -1.80
CA SER A 156 -4.16 4.69 -0.99
C SER A 156 -5.12 5.51 -1.85
N PHE A 157 -6.34 5.64 -1.36
CA PHE A 157 -7.39 6.49 -1.92
C PHE A 157 -7.91 7.42 -0.82
N PHE A 158 -7.82 8.73 -1.04
CA PHE A 158 -8.33 9.72 -0.11
C PHE A 158 -9.69 10.22 -0.60
N LEU A 159 -10.74 9.94 0.16
CA LEU A 159 -12.12 10.27 -0.15
C LEU A 159 -12.53 11.52 0.61
N CYS A 160 -13.05 12.51 -0.10
CA CYS A 160 -13.44 13.79 0.50
C CYS A 160 -14.47 14.49 -0.38
N VAL A 161 -14.96 15.63 0.12
CA VAL A 161 -15.92 16.47 -0.58
C VAL A 161 -15.33 17.86 -0.78
N ASN A 162 -15.41 18.39 -1.99
CA ASN A 162 -14.90 19.74 -2.29
C ASN A 162 -15.84 20.86 -1.81
N SER A 163 -15.47 22.11 -2.09
CA SER A 163 -16.26 23.30 -1.72
C SER A 163 -17.68 23.33 -2.29
N LYS A 164 -17.90 22.66 -3.42
CA LYS A 164 -19.19 22.54 -4.12
C LYS A 164 -20.00 21.33 -3.69
N ASN A 165 -19.62 20.66 -2.60
CA ASN A 165 -20.21 19.41 -2.14
C ASN A 165 -20.11 18.24 -3.14
N VAL A 166 -19.13 18.27 -4.04
CA VAL A 166 -18.89 17.19 -5.00
C VAL A 166 -17.89 16.19 -4.40
N PRO A 167 -18.21 14.88 -4.40
CA PRO A 167 -17.29 13.84 -3.94
C PRO A 167 -16.10 13.69 -4.90
N ILE A 168 -14.89 13.68 -4.34
CA ILE A 168 -13.64 13.54 -5.08
C ILE A 168 -12.80 12.42 -4.46
N ILE A 169 -12.27 11.57 -5.33
CA ILE A 169 -11.23 10.58 -5.00
C ILE A 169 -9.89 11.19 -5.36
N TYR A 170 -8.96 11.16 -4.42
CA TYR A 170 -7.55 11.42 -4.71
C TYR A 170 -6.72 10.15 -4.57
N THR A 171 -5.74 10.01 -5.45
CA THR A 171 -4.69 9.00 -5.32
C THR A 171 -3.37 9.59 -5.83
N TYR A 172 -2.34 8.76 -5.90
CA TYR A 172 -1.05 9.14 -6.43
C TYR A 172 -0.38 8.03 -7.20
N ASN A 173 0.59 8.40 -8.05
CA ASN A 173 1.57 7.50 -8.63
C ASN A 173 2.97 7.94 -8.16
N PRO A 174 3.68 7.12 -7.36
CA PRO A 174 5.00 7.49 -6.84
C PRO A 174 6.15 7.23 -7.82
N TYR A 175 5.86 6.73 -9.02
CA TYR A 175 6.87 6.32 -9.98
C TYR A 175 6.81 7.17 -11.24
N THR A 176 5.60 7.45 -11.76
CA THR A 176 5.43 8.20 -13.00
C THR A 176 4.34 9.27 -12.92
N ASN A 177 4.22 10.04 -14.00
CA ASN A 177 3.11 10.97 -14.23
C ASN A 177 2.00 10.35 -15.10
N ARG A 178 1.83 9.03 -15.04
CA ARG A 178 0.73 8.32 -15.69
C ARG A 178 -0.33 7.85 -14.69
N ALA A 179 -1.57 7.95 -15.14
CA ALA A 179 -2.76 7.31 -14.59
C ALA A 179 -3.75 7.12 -15.77
N PRO A 180 -4.57 6.06 -15.77
CA PRO A 180 -5.57 5.87 -16.81
C PRO A 180 -6.64 6.97 -16.76
N GLN A 181 -7.32 7.22 -17.88
CA GLN A 181 -8.51 8.05 -17.85
C GLN A 181 -9.58 7.40 -16.94
N PRO A 182 -10.39 8.18 -16.20
CA PRO A 182 -10.53 9.63 -16.24
C PRO A 182 -9.73 10.36 -15.15
N TRP A 183 -8.61 9.79 -14.65
CA TRP A 183 -7.81 10.47 -13.65
C TRP A 183 -7.17 11.74 -14.20
N THR A 184 -7.32 12.82 -13.45
CA THR A 184 -6.76 14.14 -13.80
C THR A 184 -5.62 14.49 -12.86
N THR A 185 -4.50 14.95 -13.41
CA THR A 185 -3.38 15.39 -12.58
C THR A 185 -3.76 16.62 -11.76
N VAL A 186 -3.53 16.54 -10.45
CA VAL A 186 -3.68 17.70 -9.57
C VAL A 186 -2.46 18.59 -9.77
N LYS A 187 -2.65 19.80 -10.32
CA LYS A 187 -1.56 20.76 -10.55
C LYS A 187 -0.81 21.04 -9.24
N THR A 188 0.43 20.58 -9.13
CA THR A 188 1.30 20.91 -8.01
C THR A 188 2.16 22.13 -8.35
N THR A 189 2.12 23.15 -7.50
CA THR A 189 2.90 24.40 -7.65
C THR A 189 4.38 24.25 -7.34
N LYS A 190 4.87 23.04 -7.04
CA LYS A 190 6.26 22.78 -6.66
C LYS A 190 6.95 21.92 -7.72
N LYS A 191 8.23 22.23 -7.96
CA LYS A 191 9.14 21.47 -8.85
C LYS A 191 9.00 19.97 -8.60
N ARG A 192 9.21 19.20 -9.67
CA ARG A 192 9.18 17.73 -9.82
C ARG A 192 10.11 16.95 -8.85
N THR A 193 10.70 17.61 -7.86
CA THR A 193 11.73 17.08 -6.95
C THR A 193 11.21 16.01 -5.99
N ASP A 194 9.90 15.91 -5.80
CA ASP A 194 9.31 14.95 -4.85
C ASP A 194 9.06 13.56 -5.46
N GLY A 195 9.26 13.35 -6.76
CA GLY A 195 9.20 12.02 -7.38
C GLY A 195 7.81 11.36 -7.49
N TRP A 196 6.72 12.01 -7.06
CA TRP A 196 5.35 11.47 -7.16
C TRP A 196 4.38 12.44 -7.82
N THR A 197 3.33 11.90 -8.44
CA THR A 197 2.26 12.66 -9.10
C THR A 197 0.93 12.36 -8.42
N MET A 198 0.18 13.41 -8.07
CA MET A 198 -1.14 13.30 -7.45
C MET A 198 -2.24 13.39 -8.51
N TYR A 199 -3.29 12.58 -8.37
CA TYR A 199 -4.43 12.57 -9.27
C TYR A 199 -5.74 12.72 -8.52
N SER A 200 -6.72 13.27 -9.22
CA SER A 200 -8.10 13.40 -8.77
C SER A 200 -9.07 12.83 -9.80
N LYS A 201 -10.17 12.26 -9.30
CA LYS A 201 -11.33 11.83 -10.09
C LYS A 201 -12.60 12.19 -9.35
N SER A 202 -13.61 12.71 -10.04
CA SER A 202 -14.96 12.88 -9.49
C SER A 202 -15.74 11.58 -9.56
N ASN A 203 -16.56 11.30 -8.56
CA ASN A 203 -17.31 10.04 -8.44
C ASN A 203 -18.42 9.83 -9.49
N HIS A 204 -18.68 10.82 -10.35
CA HIS A 204 -19.83 10.83 -11.27
C HIS A 204 -19.55 10.21 -12.65
N GLU A 205 -18.32 9.77 -12.93
CA GLU A 205 -17.91 9.35 -14.28
C GLU A 205 -17.61 7.84 -14.34
N GLY A 206 -18.59 7.07 -14.82
CA GLY A 206 -18.45 5.67 -15.23
C GLY A 206 -18.24 4.66 -14.10
N ASN A 207 -17.83 3.44 -14.47
CA ASN A 207 -17.42 2.42 -13.51
C ASN A 207 -16.15 2.89 -12.80
N ILE A 208 -16.26 3.15 -11.49
CA ILE A 208 -15.16 3.65 -10.68
C ILE A 208 -14.07 2.57 -10.55
N CYS A 209 -14.45 1.29 -10.56
CA CYS A 209 -13.58 0.17 -10.18
C CYS A 209 -12.48 -0.12 -11.20
N ASP A 210 -12.79 -0.06 -12.49
CA ASP A 210 -11.88 -0.42 -13.58
C ASP A 210 -10.60 0.44 -13.60
N THR A 211 -10.69 1.64 -13.02
CA THR A 211 -9.60 2.62 -13.04
C THR A 211 -9.01 2.88 -11.66
N LEU A 212 -9.55 2.29 -10.59
CA LEU A 212 -9.02 2.47 -9.23
C LEU A 212 -7.69 1.74 -9.04
N ASN A 213 -7.62 0.49 -9.50
CA ASN A 213 -6.51 -0.42 -9.20
C ASN A 213 -5.50 -0.54 -10.34
N PHE A 214 -5.28 0.55 -11.09
CA PHE A 214 -4.30 0.53 -12.17
C PHE A 214 -2.90 0.24 -11.64
N ASP A 215 -2.14 -0.53 -12.40
CA ASP A 215 -0.78 -0.86 -12.03
C ASP A 215 0.11 0.37 -12.22
N ARG A 216 0.63 0.87 -11.10
CA ARG A 216 1.51 2.05 -11.08
C ARG A 216 2.93 1.71 -11.55
N THR A 217 3.28 0.43 -11.60
CA THR A 217 4.57 -0.10 -12.01
C THR A 217 4.57 -0.62 -13.44
N GLU A 218 3.42 -0.71 -14.11
CA GLU A 218 3.29 -1.15 -15.50
C GLU A 218 4.18 -0.33 -16.44
N TYR A 219 4.26 0.99 -16.20
CA TYR A 219 5.15 1.88 -16.93
C TYR A 219 5.98 2.68 -15.94
N LEU A 220 7.30 2.46 -15.95
CA LEU A 220 8.25 3.24 -15.16
C LEU A 220 8.95 4.34 -15.99
N ASP A 221 8.57 4.53 -17.26
CA ASP A 221 8.97 5.67 -18.10
C ASP A 221 10.49 5.94 -18.19
N GLY A 222 11.28 4.88 -18.31
CA GLY A 222 12.74 4.99 -18.37
C GLY A 222 13.38 5.31 -17.01
N SER A 223 12.65 5.11 -15.91
CA SER A 223 13.18 5.31 -14.56
C SER A 223 14.46 4.49 -14.34
N ILE A 224 15.36 5.07 -13.57
CA ILE A 224 16.60 4.42 -13.17
C ILE A 224 16.33 3.62 -11.90
N ILE A 225 16.50 2.30 -11.97
CA ILE A 225 16.51 1.41 -10.82
C ILE A 225 17.97 1.15 -10.44
N ARG A 226 18.35 1.49 -9.21
CA ARG A 226 19.66 1.15 -8.65
C ARG A 226 19.58 -0.24 -8.03
N ALA A 227 20.14 -1.23 -8.71
CA ALA A 227 20.28 -2.57 -8.19
C ALA A 227 21.60 -2.71 -7.42
N VAL A 228 21.58 -3.36 -6.27
CA VAL A 228 22.80 -3.84 -5.61
C VAL A 228 22.90 -5.36 -5.77
N ILE A 229 24.07 -5.84 -6.17
CA ILE A 229 24.39 -7.24 -6.38
C ILE A 229 25.40 -7.68 -5.33
N ASP A 230 25.27 -8.92 -4.90
CA ASP A 230 26.27 -9.59 -4.08
C ASP A 230 27.56 -9.90 -4.85
N ILE A 231 28.69 -9.83 -4.14
CA ILE A 231 30.01 -10.07 -4.70
C ILE A 231 30.18 -11.58 -4.93
N PRO A 232 30.32 -12.08 -6.18
CA PRO A 232 30.77 -13.45 -6.37
C PRO A 232 32.22 -13.56 -5.85
N GLU A 233 32.47 -14.54 -4.98
CA GLU A 233 33.75 -14.71 -4.24
C GLU A 233 35.00 -14.80 -5.14
N GLU A 234 34.82 -15.08 -6.43
CA GLU A 234 35.90 -15.37 -7.38
C GLU A 234 36.46 -14.15 -8.12
N HIS A 235 35.95 -12.94 -7.87
CA HIS A 235 36.30 -11.74 -8.64
C HIS A 235 36.71 -10.56 -7.74
N GLU A 236 37.70 -9.78 -8.18
CA GLU A 236 38.10 -8.54 -7.50
C GLU A 236 37.11 -7.41 -7.82
N TRP A 237 36.37 -6.96 -6.82
CA TRP A 237 35.41 -5.88 -6.96
C TRP A 237 35.72 -4.74 -6.02
N ILE A 238 35.32 -3.54 -6.43
CA ILE A 238 35.34 -2.35 -5.59
C ILE A 238 33.93 -2.16 -5.05
N PRO A 239 33.69 -2.37 -3.74
CA PRO A 239 32.39 -2.14 -3.12
C PRO A 239 31.92 -0.70 -3.38
N GLY A 240 30.67 -0.58 -3.84
CA GLY A 240 30.01 0.69 -4.08
C GLY A 240 30.37 1.42 -5.37
N LYS A 241 31.08 0.76 -6.29
CA LYS A 241 31.25 1.23 -7.66
C LYS A 241 30.04 0.83 -8.51
N ASP A 242 29.69 1.68 -9.47
CA ASP A 242 28.69 1.39 -10.49
C ASP A 242 29.31 0.54 -11.61
N TYR A 243 28.60 -0.49 -12.05
CA TYR A 243 29.01 -1.40 -13.11
C TYR A 243 28.00 -1.40 -14.26
N ASP A 244 28.53 -1.53 -15.48
CA ASP A 244 27.74 -1.63 -16.70
C ASP A 244 27.04 -3.00 -16.80
N GLU A 245 25.84 -3.00 -17.39
CA GLU A 245 25.03 -4.20 -17.57
C GLU A 245 25.74 -5.29 -18.37
N ASN A 246 26.47 -4.94 -19.44
CA ASN A 246 27.17 -5.94 -20.25
C ASN A 246 28.26 -6.67 -19.45
N LEU A 247 28.84 -5.98 -18.47
CA LEU A 247 29.83 -6.56 -17.58
C LEU A 247 29.16 -7.57 -16.63
N ILE A 248 27.98 -7.24 -16.10
CA ILE A 248 27.19 -8.16 -15.26
C ILE A 248 26.70 -9.37 -16.07
N GLU A 249 26.16 -9.18 -17.27
CA GLU A 249 25.70 -10.27 -18.14
C GLU A 249 26.81 -11.27 -18.48
N LYS A 250 28.01 -10.77 -18.73
CA LYS A 250 29.20 -11.60 -18.98
C LYS A 250 29.67 -12.41 -17.77
N MET A 251 29.18 -12.13 -16.57
CA MET A 251 29.57 -12.89 -15.37
C MET A 251 28.63 -14.01 -15.03
N PHE A 252 27.37 -13.89 -15.45
CA PHE A 252 26.36 -14.92 -15.26
C PHE A 252 26.15 -15.73 -16.54
N VAL A 253 27.21 -15.97 -17.33
CA VAL A 253 27.14 -16.73 -18.59
C VAL A 253 26.54 -18.11 -18.33
N GLY A 254 25.32 -18.33 -18.83
CA GLY A 254 24.59 -19.59 -18.68
C GLY A 254 23.38 -19.50 -17.77
N GLU A 255 23.29 -18.49 -16.89
CA GLU A 255 22.06 -18.19 -16.16
C GLU A 255 21.24 -17.19 -16.97
N LYS A 256 19.97 -17.51 -17.25
CA LYS A 256 19.03 -16.52 -17.80
C LYS A 256 18.80 -15.47 -16.74
N LEU A 257 19.52 -14.35 -16.84
CA LEU A 257 19.27 -13.19 -16.00
C LEU A 257 17.82 -12.74 -16.19
N VAL A 258 17.13 -12.49 -15.07
CA VAL A 258 15.79 -11.85 -15.10
C VAL A 258 15.89 -10.37 -15.44
N VAL A 259 17.11 -9.82 -15.50
CA VAL A 259 17.41 -8.42 -15.82
C VAL A 259 16.89 -8.00 -17.20
N PRO A 260 17.23 -8.65 -18.33
CA PRO A 260 16.72 -8.20 -19.64
C PRO A 260 15.19 -8.29 -19.77
N PRO A 261 14.52 -9.38 -19.34
CA PRO A 261 13.06 -9.43 -19.30
C PRO A 261 12.45 -8.32 -18.42
N MET A 262 12.99 -8.08 -17.22
CA MET A 262 12.50 -7.04 -16.32
C MET A 262 12.67 -5.63 -16.92
N LYS A 263 13.82 -5.38 -17.55
CA LYS A 263 14.13 -4.11 -18.22
C LYS A 263 13.15 -3.84 -19.36
N SER A 264 12.91 -4.85 -20.19
CA SER A 264 11.97 -4.77 -21.32
C SER A 264 10.53 -4.59 -20.84
N ALA A 265 10.10 -5.37 -19.85
CA ALA A 265 8.73 -5.35 -19.35
C ALA A 265 8.39 -4.01 -18.66
N LEU A 266 9.30 -3.49 -17.83
CA LEU A 266 9.05 -2.28 -17.04
C LEU A 266 9.48 -0.98 -17.73
N ASN A 267 10.18 -1.08 -18.87
CA ASN A 267 10.83 0.03 -19.56
C ASN A 267 11.69 0.88 -18.61
N VAL A 268 12.69 0.24 -17.99
CA VAL A 268 13.60 0.84 -17.01
C VAL A 268 15.05 0.85 -17.47
N THR A 269 15.88 1.69 -16.84
CA THR A 269 17.33 1.54 -16.88
C THR A 269 17.80 1.01 -15.54
N ILE A 270 18.64 -0.02 -15.52
CA ILE A 270 19.16 -0.57 -14.26
C ILE A 270 20.63 -0.20 -14.12
N ILE A 271 21.01 0.38 -13.00
CA ILE A 271 22.41 0.64 -12.63
C ILE A 271 22.79 -0.36 -11.56
N PHE A 272 23.85 -1.11 -11.79
CA PHE A 272 24.31 -2.14 -10.87
C PHE A 272 25.42 -1.59 -9.96
N ASN A 273 25.26 -1.80 -8.66
CA ASN A 273 26.32 -1.65 -7.67
C ASN A 273 26.66 -3.03 -7.13
N VAL A 274 27.92 -3.24 -6.77
CA VAL A 274 28.35 -4.45 -6.07
C VAL A 274 28.67 -4.06 -4.63
N ASP A 275 28.18 -4.82 -3.66
CA ASP A 275 28.48 -4.61 -2.24
C ASP A 275 28.44 -5.94 -1.48
N GLU A 276 29.10 -5.99 -0.34
CA GLU A 276 29.16 -7.19 0.50
C GLU A 276 27.81 -7.45 1.18
N LYS A 277 27.47 -8.73 1.41
CA LYS A 277 26.38 -9.09 2.33
C LYS A 277 26.85 -8.92 3.77
N GLY A 278 25.96 -8.44 4.64
CA GLY A 278 26.11 -8.72 6.07
C GLY A 278 25.57 -7.68 7.03
N PHE A 279 25.87 -7.97 8.29
CA PHE A 279 25.72 -7.08 9.42
C PHE A 279 27.10 -6.92 10.05
N ASP A 280 27.39 -5.75 10.63
CA ASP A 280 28.59 -5.61 11.45
C ASP A 280 28.46 -6.44 12.75
N MET A 281 29.53 -6.48 13.55
CA MET A 281 29.54 -7.19 14.83
C MET A 281 28.52 -6.66 15.86
N ARG A 282 27.84 -5.54 15.56
CA ARG A 282 26.80 -4.92 16.41
C ARG A 282 25.41 -5.07 15.79
N GLU A 283 25.24 -6.03 14.88
CA GLU A 283 23.99 -6.29 14.15
C GLU A 283 23.49 -5.09 13.35
N LYS A 284 24.35 -4.12 13.01
CA LYS A 284 23.96 -3.02 12.13
C LYS A 284 24.04 -3.47 10.68
N PRO A 285 23.04 -3.15 9.85
CA PRO A 285 23.09 -3.46 8.42
C PRO A 285 24.35 -2.89 7.78
N THR A 286 25.12 -3.73 7.08
CA THR A 286 26.25 -3.33 6.24
C THR A 286 25.99 -3.71 4.78
N GLY A 287 26.88 -3.23 3.89
CA GLY A 287 26.84 -3.43 2.44
C GLY A 287 25.44 -3.36 1.82
N ILE A 288 24.99 -4.47 1.20
CA ILE A 288 23.67 -4.57 0.55
C ILE A 288 22.52 -4.09 1.46
N TYR A 289 22.44 -4.62 2.68
CA TYR A 289 21.33 -4.31 3.59
C TYR A 289 21.35 -2.85 4.03
N ARG A 290 22.55 -2.25 4.19
CA ARG A 290 22.68 -0.82 4.48
C ARG A 290 22.17 0.03 3.35
N ARG A 291 22.52 -0.30 2.10
CA ARG A 291 22.12 0.46 0.91
C ARG A 291 20.61 0.45 0.72
N LEU A 292 20.04 -0.73 0.89
CA LEU A 292 18.62 -0.98 0.88
C LEU A 292 17.88 -0.19 1.98
N SER A 293 18.35 -0.28 3.23
CA SER A 293 17.75 0.42 4.38
C SER A 293 17.81 1.95 4.21
N ASN A 294 18.95 2.47 3.73
CA ASN A 294 19.16 3.89 3.50
C ASN A 294 18.61 4.39 2.15
N ARG A 295 17.97 3.52 1.35
CA ARG A 295 17.43 3.83 0.01
C ARG A 295 18.46 4.38 -0.98
N SER A 296 19.74 4.03 -0.83
CA SER A 296 20.76 4.31 -1.85
C SER A 296 20.73 3.30 -3.00
N SER A 297 20.05 2.17 -2.79
CA SER A 297 19.69 1.19 -3.82
C SER A 297 18.21 0.85 -3.68
N ASP A 298 17.57 0.57 -4.81
CA ASP A 298 16.12 0.34 -4.91
C ASP A 298 15.78 -1.16 -4.81
N ILE A 299 16.65 -2.03 -5.35
CA ILE A 299 16.49 -3.48 -5.32
C ILE A 299 17.82 -4.17 -4.99
N ALA A 300 17.75 -5.39 -4.42
CA ALA A 300 18.89 -6.28 -4.34
C ALA A 300 18.67 -7.51 -5.22
N ILE A 301 19.69 -7.86 -6.00
CA ILE A 301 19.71 -9.04 -6.87
C ILE A 301 20.75 -10.00 -6.31
N CYS A 302 20.28 -11.10 -5.73
CA CYS A 302 21.14 -12.12 -5.16
C CYS A 302 21.22 -13.32 -6.10
N PHE A 303 22.41 -13.58 -6.63
CA PHE A 303 22.71 -14.81 -7.36
C PHE A 303 23.09 -15.90 -6.36
N ARG A 304 22.57 -17.11 -6.55
CA ARG A 304 22.99 -18.30 -5.78
C ARG A 304 23.60 -19.29 -6.76
N THR A 305 24.90 -19.51 -6.64
CA THR A 305 25.72 -20.35 -7.53
C THR A 305 25.51 -21.86 -7.34
N THR A 306 24.67 -22.30 -6.39
CA THR A 306 24.37 -23.73 -6.20
C THR A 306 23.25 -24.18 -7.12
N PHE A 307 23.62 -24.74 -8.30
CA PHE A 307 22.95 -25.68 -9.24
C PHE A 307 21.43 -26.00 -9.17
N SER A 308 20.62 -25.09 -8.66
CA SER A 308 19.17 -25.00 -8.78
C SER A 308 18.90 -23.50 -8.89
N GLY A 309 18.81 -22.99 -10.12
CA GLY A 309 18.74 -21.56 -10.42
C GLY A 309 17.49 -20.88 -9.85
N HIS A 310 17.54 -20.54 -8.56
CA HIS A 310 16.51 -19.78 -7.88
C HIS A 310 16.99 -18.32 -7.73
N LEU A 311 16.41 -17.43 -8.53
CA LEU A 311 16.58 -15.99 -8.36
C LEU A 311 15.81 -15.55 -7.11
N SER A 312 16.52 -15.18 -6.05
CA SER A 312 15.89 -14.52 -4.89
C SER A 312 16.10 -13.02 -5.02
N ALA A 313 15.16 -12.32 -5.67
CA ALA A 313 15.12 -10.86 -5.63
C ALA A 313 14.54 -10.43 -4.27
N PHE A 314 15.36 -9.82 -3.42
CA PHE A 314 14.88 -9.21 -2.19
C PHE A 314 14.46 -7.78 -2.51
N LEU A 315 13.17 -7.57 -2.76
CA LEU A 315 12.57 -6.25 -2.60
C LEU A 315 12.61 -5.91 -1.10
N THR A 316 12.96 -4.68 -0.74
CA THR A 316 13.04 -4.20 0.64
C THR A 316 11.68 -4.00 1.30
N LYS A 317 10.90 -5.06 1.35
CA LYS A 317 9.63 -5.19 2.06
C LYS A 317 9.53 -6.63 2.54
N ASP A 318 9.16 -6.83 3.81
CA ASP A 318 9.02 -8.14 4.48
C ASP A 318 7.99 -9.11 3.83
N GLU A 319 7.38 -8.75 2.69
CA GLU A 319 6.20 -9.41 2.12
C GLU A 319 6.43 -10.21 0.82
N TYR A 320 7.64 -10.31 0.28
CA TYR A 320 7.89 -11.22 -0.86
C TYR A 320 8.61 -12.49 -0.43
N ARG A 321 7.93 -13.30 0.39
CA ARG A 321 8.20 -14.75 0.53
C ARG A 321 7.19 -15.55 -0.31
N LYS A 322 7.22 -15.33 -1.62
CA LYS A 322 7.06 -16.46 -2.55
C LYS A 322 8.39 -16.54 -3.26
N ASN A 323 9.12 -17.62 -3.01
CA ASN A 323 10.28 -17.92 -3.84
C ASN A 323 9.73 -18.03 -5.27
N VAL A 324 10.13 -17.12 -6.16
CA VAL A 324 9.94 -17.31 -7.60
C VAL A 324 11.06 -18.25 -7.99
N GLU A 325 10.73 -19.54 -8.00
CA GLU A 325 11.73 -20.60 -8.11
C GLU A 325 12.03 -20.92 -9.58
N THR A 326 11.09 -20.64 -10.48
CA THR A 326 11.16 -20.99 -11.90
C THR A 326 10.57 -19.90 -12.83
N LEU A 327 10.90 -19.98 -14.12
CA LEU A 327 10.25 -19.20 -15.19
C LEU A 327 8.76 -19.52 -15.34
N GLU A 328 8.35 -20.76 -15.01
CA GLU A 328 6.94 -21.15 -14.90
C GLU A 328 6.21 -20.38 -13.80
N ASP A 329 6.82 -20.14 -12.63
CA ASP A 329 6.18 -19.39 -11.53
C ASP A 329 5.89 -17.92 -11.91
N LEU A 330 6.74 -17.34 -12.78
CA LEU A 330 6.52 -16.03 -13.38
C LEU A 330 5.38 -16.06 -14.41
N ARG A 331 5.31 -17.10 -15.24
CA ARG A 331 4.27 -17.27 -16.28
C ARG A 331 2.89 -17.57 -15.68
N ASP A 332 2.82 -18.40 -14.65
CA ASP A 332 1.57 -18.85 -14.00
C ASP A 332 0.98 -17.79 -13.05
N SER A 333 1.75 -16.73 -12.74
CA SER A 333 1.25 -15.59 -11.95
C SER A 333 0.34 -14.64 -12.75
N ARG A 334 -0.02 -15.00 -14.00
CA ARG A 334 -0.88 -14.23 -14.92
C ARG A 334 -0.37 -12.80 -15.16
N TYR A 335 0.86 -12.70 -15.64
CA TYR A 335 1.43 -11.46 -16.20
C TYR A 335 1.34 -11.37 -17.73
N ASP A 336 0.88 -12.42 -18.41
CA ASP A 336 0.51 -12.37 -19.82
C ASP A 336 -1.02 -12.50 -19.95
N ASP A 337 -1.69 -11.35 -19.91
CA ASP A 337 -2.81 -10.91 -20.79
C ASP A 337 -3.29 -9.51 -20.37
#